data_AF-A0AAC9ZD48-F1
#
_entry.id   AF-A0AAC9ZD48-F1
#
_cell.length_a   1.000
_cell.length_b   1.000
_cell.length_c   1.000
_cell.angle_alpha   90.00
_cell.angle_beta   90.00
_cell.angle_gamma   90.00
#
_symmetry.space_group_name_H-M   'P 1'
#
loop_
_entity.id
_entity.type
_entity.pdbx_description
1 polymer ?
#
loop_
_entity_poly.entity_id
_entity_poly.type
_entity_poly.pdbx_seq_one_letter_code
_entity_poly.pdbx_strand_id
1 'polypeptide(L)'
;MLVQKQRNAKAASQFLKRLIDRFGTSRVVITDKLRNYIRPLRNLAANADHRAHKGLNNRIGASHGPIRKREKLMGRFKSPGQAQSFLAAHDQINTIFRPRRYRLTAKSYCHAGDDAFDLWNGYALEMTA
;
A
#
# COMPACT_ATOMS: atom_id res chain seq x y z
N MET A 1 5.04 -8.53 -10.74
CA MET A 1 5.28 -9.45 -9.61
C MET A 1 5.45 -8.63 -8.33
N LEU A 2 4.40 -8.54 -7.52
CA LEU A 2 4.49 -8.27 -6.07
C LEU A 2 5.12 -9.49 -5.35
N VAL A 3 6.23 -9.98 -5.90
CA VAL A 3 6.72 -11.34 -5.69
C VAL A 3 8.23 -11.32 -5.84
N GLN A 4 8.92 -11.23 -4.71
CA GLN A 4 10.20 -11.90 -4.63
C GLN A 4 9.90 -13.39 -4.38
N LYS A 5 10.36 -14.26 -5.28
CA LYS A 5 10.20 -15.72 -5.20
C LYS A 5 10.97 -16.29 -4.00
N GLN A 6 11.98 -15.57 -3.52
CA GLN A 6 12.78 -15.92 -2.35
C GLN A 6 12.45 -15.05 -1.13
N ARG A 7 12.36 -15.75 -0.01
CA ARG A 7 12.16 -15.27 1.35
C ARG A 7 13.43 -14.52 1.82
N ASN A 8 13.50 -13.21 1.60
CA ASN A 8 14.67 -12.40 1.96
C ASN A 8 14.50 -11.67 3.31
N ALA A 9 15.18 -12.17 4.35
CA ALA A 9 15.18 -11.55 5.68
C ALA A 9 15.78 -10.13 5.68
N LYS A 10 16.77 -9.85 4.82
CA LYS A 10 17.39 -8.51 4.69
C LYS A 10 16.39 -7.49 4.16
N ALA A 11 15.59 -7.88 3.17
CA ALA A 11 14.52 -7.04 2.63
C ALA A 11 13.45 -6.75 3.70
N ALA A 12 13.06 -7.77 4.48
CA ALA A 12 12.13 -7.61 5.60
C ALA A 12 12.67 -6.63 6.66
N SER A 13 13.95 -6.74 7.04
CA SER A 13 14.60 -5.80 7.97
C SER A 13 14.62 -4.37 7.44
N GLN A 14 14.99 -4.16 6.17
CA GLN A 14 15.02 -2.82 5.58
C GLN A 14 13.63 -2.20 5.51
N PHE A 15 12.62 -3.00 5.15
CA PHE A 15 11.23 -2.57 5.12
C PHE A 15 10.73 -2.16 6.51
N LEU A 16 10.95 -3.00 7.52
CA LEU A 16 10.56 -2.70 8.90
C LEU A 16 11.28 -1.47 9.44
N LYS A 17 12.57 -1.31 9.15
CA LYS A 17 13.34 -0.12 9.53
C LYS A 17 12.72 1.14 8.93
N ARG A 18 12.44 1.15 7.62
CA ARG A 18 11.79 2.30 6.94
C ARG A 18 10.41 2.62 7.51
N LEU A 19 9.64 1.62 7.94
CA LEU A 19 8.35 1.84 8.58
C LEU A 19 8.49 2.47 9.96
N ILE A 20 9.42 1.99 10.78
CA ILE A 20 9.69 2.54 12.11
C ILE A 20 10.25 3.97 11.99
N ASP A 21 11.15 4.22 11.05
CA ASP A 21 11.70 5.56 10.81
C ASP A 21 10.60 6.56 10.39
N ARG A 22 9.57 6.10 9.66
CA ARG A 22 8.48 6.97 9.17
C ARG A 22 7.33 7.15 10.17
N PHE A 23 6.95 6.09 10.89
CA PHE A 23 5.74 6.07 11.72
C PHE A 23 6.02 5.91 13.22
N GLY A 24 7.28 5.74 13.60
CA GLY A 24 7.69 5.43 14.97
C GLY A 24 7.54 3.95 15.34
N THR A 25 7.94 3.62 16.56
CA THR A 25 7.84 2.25 17.10
C THR A 25 6.41 1.94 17.51
N SER A 26 5.81 0.96 16.85
CA SER A 26 4.45 0.50 17.16
C SER A 26 4.40 -0.35 18.44
N ARG A 27 3.34 -0.20 19.26
CA ARG A 27 3.10 -1.08 20.43
C ARG A 27 2.73 -2.52 20.03
N VAL A 28 2.04 -2.69 18.90
CA VAL A 28 1.61 -4.00 18.39
C VAL A 28 1.98 -4.08 16.92
N VAL A 29 2.59 -5.18 16.49
CA VAL A 29 2.87 -5.45 15.08
C VAL A 29 2.16 -6.73 14.65
N ILE A 30 1.39 -6.64 13.58
CA ILE A 30 0.66 -7.76 13.01
C ILE A 30 1.31 -8.11 11.67
N THR A 31 1.82 -9.33 11.52
CA THR A 31 2.36 -9.83 10.24
C THR A 31 1.81 -11.21 9.91
N ASP A 32 2.14 -11.70 8.71
CA ASP A 32 1.97 -13.12 8.41
C ASP A 32 2.92 -14.01 9.25
N LYS A 33 2.68 -15.33 9.23
CA LYS A 33 3.47 -16.32 9.97
C LYS A 33 4.84 -16.59 9.31
N LEU A 34 5.38 -15.69 8.49
CA LEU A 34 6.66 -15.92 7.83
C LEU A 34 7.82 -15.70 8.82
N ARG A 35 8.69 -16.72 8.94
CA ARG A 35 9.87 -16.70 9.82
C ARG A 35 10.81 -15.52 9.56
N ASN A 36 10.79 -14.95 8.36
CA ASN A 36 11.64 -13.83 7.96
C ASN A 36 11.35 -12.54 8.73
N TYR A 37 10.15 -12.38 9.31
CA TYR A 37 9.80 -11.19 10.07
C TYR A 37 10.16 -11.31 11.55
N ILE A 38 10.26 -12.53 12.09
CA ILE A 38 10.46 -12.78 13.52
C ILE A 38 11.77 -12.16 14.02
N ARG A 39 12.89 -12.46 13.35
CA ARG A 39 14.21 -11.98 13.77
C ARG A 39 14.35 -10.45 13.61
N PRO A 40 13.96 -9.85 12.48
CA PRO A 40 13.98 -8.39 12.33
C PRO A 40 13.07 -7.66 13.32
N LEU A 41 11.88 -8.20 13.62
CA LEU A 41 10.96 -7.60 14.59
C LEU A 41 11.53 -7.59 16.00
N ARG A 42 12.12 -8.71 16.44
CA ARG A 42 12.80 -8.77 17.74
C ARG A 42 13.95 -7.77 17.84
N ASN A 43 14.68 -7.55 16.76
CA ASN A 43 15.82 -6.63 16.76
C ASN A 43 15.41 -5.16 16.70
N LEU A 44 14.40 -4.81 15.90
CA LEU A 44 14.02 -3.42 15.63
C LEU A 44 12.89 -2.91 16.52
N ALA A 45 12.05 -3.80 17.04
CA ALA A 45 10.87 -3.48 17.84
C ALA A 45 10.69 -4.53 18.95
N ALA A 46 11.73 -4.72 19.78
CA ALA A 46 11.74 -5.70 20.87
C ALA A 46 10.56 -5.54 21.85
N ASN A 47 10.09 -4.32 22.04
CA ASN A 47 8.99 -3.97 22.95
C ASN A 47 7.59 -4.09 22.30
N ALA A 48 7.52 -4.40 21.00
CA ALA A 48 6.26 -4.51 20.29
C ALA A 48 5.68 -5.92 20.43
N ASP A 49 4.39 -6.01 20.78
CA ASP A 49 3.65 -7.28 20.80
C ASP A 49 3.47 -7.79 19.35
N HIS A 50 4.14 -8.89 19.01
CA HIS A 50 4.09 -9.47 17.67
C HIS A 50 2.97 -10.51 17.56
N ARG A 51 1.94 -10.21 16.77
CA ARG A 51 0.80 -11.10 16.54
C ARG A 51 0.80 -11.63 15.12
N ALA A 52 0.91 -12.95 14.98
CA ALA A 52 0.90 -13.63 13.68
C ALA A 52 -0.30 -14.58 13.56
N HIS A 53 -1.53 -14.03 13.53
CA HIS A 53 -2.75 -14.82 13.34
C HIS A 53 -3.36 -14.54 11.95
N LYS A 54 -3.84 -15.59 11.26
CA LYS A 54 -4.39 -15.48 9.89
C LYS A 54 -5.50 -14.42 9.80
N GLY A 55 -6.43 -14.42 10.76
CA GLY A 55 -7.54 -13.46 10.80
C GLY A 55 -7.11 -12.00 10.96
N LEU A 56 -6.00 -11.74 11.67
CA LEU A 56 -5.52 -10.37 11.90
C LEU A 56 -4.85 -9.77 10.66
N ASN A 57 -4.26 -10.61 9.81
CA ASN A 57 -3.64 -10.17 8.56
C ASN A 57 -4.65 -10.04 7.41
N ASN A 58 -5.92 -10.42 7.59
CA ASN A 58 -6.93 -10.34 6.54
C ASN A 58 -7.16 -8.90 6.06
N ARG A 59 -7.07 -7.90 6.95
CA ARG A 59 -7.22 -6.48 6.57
C ARG A 59 -6.12 -6.05 5.59
N ILE A 60 -4.87 -6.42 5.88
CA ILE A 60 -3.72 -6.12 5.01
C ILE A 60 -3.79 -6.96 3.72
N GLY A 61 -4.17 -8.23 3.83
CA GLY A 61 -4.41 -9.10 2.68
C GLY A 61 -5.48 -8.53 1.73
N ALA A 62 -6.58 -8.02 2.29
CA ALA A 62 -7.67 -7.40 1.54
C ALA A 62 -7.24 -6.07 0.90
N SER A 63 -6.41 -5.26 1.56
CA SER A 63 -5.90 -4.02 0.97
C SER A 63 -5.01 -4.26 -0.26
N HIS A 64 -4.39 -5.43 -0.39
CA HIS A 64 -3.68 -5.82 -1.60
C HIS A 64 -4.59 -6.28 -2.75
N GLY A 65 -5.87 -6.57 -2.48
CA GLY A 65 -6.84 -7.06 -3.46
C GLY A 65 -6.98 -6.16 -4.70
N PRO A 66 -7.19 -4.84 -4.55
CA PRO A 66 -7.29 -3.92 -5.68
C PRO A 66 -6.03 -3.91 -6.57
N ILE A 67 -4.84 -3.91 -5.94
CA ILE A 67 -3.55 -3.92 -6.63
C ILE A 67 -3.38 -5.23 -7.40
N ARG A 68 -3.69 -6.38 -6.77
CA ARG A 68 -3.62 -7.70 -7.43
C ARG A 68 -4.62 -7.84 -8.57
N LYS A 69 -5.84 -7.30 -8.41
CA LYS A 69 -6.86 -7.31 -9.47
C LYS A 69 -6.36 -6.50 -10.67
N ARG A 70 -5.75 -5.34 -10.44
CA ARG A 70 -5.20 -4.50 -11.51
C ARG A 70 -3.96 -5.10 -12.16
N GLU A 71 -3.05 -5.71 -11.38
CA GLU A 71 -1.93 -6.50 -11.91
C GLU A 71 -2.45 -7.61 -12.82
N LYS A 72 -3.53 -8.31 -12.43
CA LYS A 72 -4.14 -9.39 -13.23
C LYS A 72 -4.81 -8.85 -14.50
N LEU A 73 -5.56 -7.74 -14.41
CA LEU A 73 -6.19 -7.09 -15.56
C LEU A 73 -5.18 -6.56 -16.57
N MET A 74 -4.02 -6.08 -16.11
CA MET A 74 -2.94 -5.54 -16.94
C MET A 74 -1.92 -6.60 -17.40
N GLY A 75 -2.24 -7.89 -17.28
CA GLY A 75 -1.38 -8.96 -17.79
C GLY A 75 -0.07 -9.19 -17.02
N ARG A 76 -0.01 -8.77 -15.74
CA ARG A 76 1.17 -8.70 -14.86
C ARG A 76 2.16 -7.60 -15.27
N PHE A 77 2.85 -7.02 -14.29
CA PHE A 77 3.93 -6.07 -14.56
C PHE A 77 5.13 -6.76 -15.20
N LYS A 78 5.66 -6.17 -16.28
CA LYS A 78 6.81 -6.68 -17.03
C LYS A 78 8.13 -6.49 -16.27
N SER A 79 8.20 -5.50 -15.36
CA SER A 79 9.37 -5.26 -14.52
C SER A 79 9.00 -4.76 -13.11
N PRO A 80 9.91 -4.90 -12.12
CA PRO A 80 9.74 -4.30 -10.79
C PRO A 80 9.64 -2.78 -10.83
N GLY A 81 10.41 -2.12 -11.71
CA GLY A 81 10.36 -0.66 -11.89
C GLY A 81 8.99 -0.20 -12.37
N GLN A 82 8.40 -0.89 -13.33
CA GLN A 82 7.04 -0.60 -13.81
C GLN A 82 6.00 -0.74 -12.69
N ALA A 83 6.12 -1.77 -11.84
CA ALA A 83 5.25 -1.95 -10.70
C ALA A 83 5.41 -0.81 -9.68
N GLN A 84 6.65 -0.36 -9.43
CA GLN A 84 6.92 0.72 -8.48
C GLN A 84 6.38 2.07 -8.98
N SER A 85 6.63 2.42 -10.24
CA SER A 85 6.08 3.64 -10.85
C SER A 85 4.56 3.63 -10.86
N PHE A 86 3.95 2.47 -11.16
CA PHE A 86 2.51 2.31 -11.08
C PHE A 86 1.99 2.53 -9.66
N LEU A 87 2.59 1.88 -8.65
CA LEU A 87 2.15 2.02 -7.26
C LEU A 87 2.27 3.47 -6.76
N ALA A 88 3.37 4.17 -7.10
CA ALA A 88 3.59 5.55 -6.72
C ALA A 88 2.48 6.48 -7.25
N ALA A 89 2.16 6.39 -8.54
CA ALA A 89 1.09 7.18 -9.14
C ALA A 89 -0.31 6.72 -8.68
N HIS A 90 -0.51 5.42 -8.50
CA HIS A 90 -1.79 4.83 -8.16
C HIS A 90 -2.30 5.25 -6.78
N ASP A 91 -1.42 5.37 -5.78
CA ASP A 91 -1.82 5.83 -4.44
C ASP A 91 -2.23 7.31 -4.45
N GLN A 92 -1.54 8.15 -5.23
CA GLN A 92 -1.90 9.56 -5.43
C GLN A 92 -3.25 9.68 -6.16
N ILE A 93 -3.44 8.96 -7.26
CA ILE A 93 -4.70 8.94 -8.03
C ILE A 93 -5.86 8.49 -7.14
N ASN A 94 -5.70 7.42 -6.35
CA ASN A 94 -6.79 6.96 -5.49
C ASN A 94 -7.12 7.92 -4.36
N THR A 95 -6.18 8.73 -3.90
CA THR A 95 -6.44 9.73 -2.85
C THR A 95 -7.47 10.75 -3.35
N ILE A 96 -7.38 11.13 -4.63
CA ILE A 96 -8.26 12.11 -5.27
C ILE A 96 -9.58 11.43 -5.72
N PHE A 97 -9.49 10.31 -6.45
CA PHE A 97 -10.63 9.69 -7.12
C PHE A 97 -11.40 8.65 -6.29
N ARG A 98 -10.96 8.30 -5.08
CA ARG A 98 -11.68 7.37 -4.20
C ARG A 98 -12.00 8.00 -2.83
N PRO A 99 -12.81 9.07 -2.80
CA PRO A 99 -13.35 9.55 -1.54
C PRO A 99 -14.17 8.43 -0.89
N ARG A 100 -14.17 8.39 0.45
CA ARG A 100 -14.82 7.34 1.23
C ARG A 100 -16.33 7.34 0.98
N ARG A 101 -16.78 6.59 -0.03
CA ARG A 101 -18.17 6.58 -0.55
C ARG A 101 -19.23 6.39 0.53
N TYR A 102 -18.93 5.63 1.58
CA TYR A 102 -19.84 5.40 2.71
C TYR A 102 -20.06 6.64 3.60
N ARG A 103 -19.31 7.72 3.40
CA ARG A 103 -19.45 9.00 4.11
C ARG A 103 -20.13 10.07 3.28
N LEU A 104 -20.45 9.79 2.03
CA LEU A 104 -20.97 10.77 1.09
C LEU A 104 -22.35 10.35 0.58
N THR A 105 -23.22 11.34 0.39
CA THR A 105 -24.44 11.15 -0.39
C THR A 105 -24.08 10.92 -1.86
N ALA A 106 -25.00 10.37 -2.65
CA ALA A 106 -24.78 10.17 -4.08
C ALA A 106 -24.41 11.49 -4.79
N LYS A 107 -25.10 12.58 -4.47
CA LYS A 107 -24.85 13.91 -5.04
C LYS A 107 -23.46 14.44 -4.66
N SER A 108 -23.09 14.35 -3.39
CA SER A 108 -21.75 14.76 -2.93
C SER A 108 -20.64 13.91 -3.54
N TYR A 109 -20.90 12.63 -3.81
CA TYR A 109 -19.96 11.75 -4.49
C TYR A 109 -19.76 12.13 -5.96
N CYS A 110 -20.82 12.51 -6.67
CA CYS A 110 -20.69 13.02 -8.05
C CYS A 110 -19.89 14.31 -8.09
N HIS A 111 -20.22 15.29 -7.23
CA HIS A 111 -19.46 16.54 -7.15
C HIS A 111 -17.98 16.32 -6.82
N ALA A 112 -17.67 15.44 -5.86
CA ALA A 112 -16.28 15.09 -5.56
C ALA A 112 -15.55 14.40 -6.74
N GLY A 113 -16.31 13.77 -7.64
CA GLY A 113 -15.79 13.23 -8.90
C GLY A 113 -15.46 14.33 -9.90
N ASP A 114 -16.36 15.30 -10.07
CA ASP A 114 -16.15 16.45 -10.96
C ASP A 114 -14.95 17.30 -10.48
N ASP A 115 -14.89 17.63 -9.20
CA ASP A 115 -13.77 18.37 -8.59
C ASP A 115 -12.43 17.63 -8.77
N ALA A 116 -12.44 16.30 -8.66
CA ALA A 116 -11.28 15.46 -8.87
C ALA A 116 -10.78 15.51 -10.32
N PHE A 117 -11.68 15.58 -11.30
CA PHE A 117 -11.32 15.73 -12.71
C PHE A 117 -10.77 17.12 -13.02
N ASP A 118 -11.33 18.17 -12.43
CA ASP A 118 -10.83 19.54 -12.61
C ASP A 118 -9.42 19.71 -12.05
N LEU A 119 -9.16 19.19 -10.84
CA LEU A 119 -7.82 19.12 -10.25
C LEU A 119 -6.84 18.35 -11.14
N TRP A 120 -7.27 17.20 -11.67
CA TRP A 120 -6.44 16.38 -12.55
C TRP A 120 -6.07 17.11 -13.85
N ASN A 121 -7.04 17.80 -14.46
CA ASN A 121 -6.80 18.60 -15.66
C ASN A 121 -5.83 19.75 -15.37
N GLY A 122 -5.97 20.42 -14.22
CA GLY A 122 -5.02 21.44 -13.77
C GLY A 122 -3.59 20.92 -13.67
N TYR A 123 -3.38 19.81 -12.97
CA TYR A 123 -2.05 19.20 -12.86
C TYR A 123 -1.49 18.71 -14.20
N ALA A 124 -2.34 18.16 -15.07
CA ALA A 124 -1.92 17.71 -16.40
C ALA A 124 -1.42 18.88 -17.25
N LEU A 125 -2.08 20.04 -17.19
CA LEU A 125 -1.66 21.25 -17.88
C LEU A 125 -0.32 21.77 -17.34
N GLU A 126 -0.15 21.84 -16.02
CA GLU A 126 1.10 22.27 -15.38
C GLU A 126 2.30 21.38 -15.73
N MET A 127 2.08 20.07 -15.94
CA MET A 127 3.15 19.14 -16.32
C MET A 127 3.55 19.22 -17.79
N THR A 128 2.73 19.85 -18.63
CA THR A 128 2.98 20.01 -20.08
C THR A 128 3.45 21.40 -20.49
N ALA A 129 3.48 22.35 -19.54
CA ALA A 129 4.04 23.69 -19.71
C ALA A 129 5.55 23.70 -19.43
#